data_AF-A0A7X3H9F7-F1
#
_entry.id   AF-A0A7X3H9F7-F1
#
_cell.length_a   1.000
_cell.length_b   1.000
_cell.length_c   1.000
_cell.angle_alpha   90.00
_cell.angle_beta   90.00
_cell.angle_gamma   90.00
#
_symmetry.space_group_name_H-M   'P 1'
#
loop_
_entity.id
_entity.type
_entity.pdbx_description
1 polymer ?
#
loop_
_entity_poly.entity_id
_entity_poly.type
_entity_poly.pdbx_seq_one_letter_code
_entity_poly.pdbx_strand_id
1 'polypeptide(L)'
;MGRARGRLDAFDFAAHLQRQREFSERTFGPGSRAKGVVDHIRKELKEIEASPGDLSEWIDVVILALDGAWRSGATPAQIIDALVAKQTRNEARTWPDWRSVPLDKAIEHDRAEDPIDDETYFVHRNAGRKVFAKHGEVFVDQGGLTRGWGNGWTRIKATSIEHALQIAEEVLP
;
A
#
# COMPACT_ATOMS: atom_id res chain seq x y z
N MET A 1 2.26 35.51 -36.36
CA MET A 1 1.45 35.94 -35.20
C MET A 1 1.74 35.01 -34.03
N GLY A 2 2.67 35.41 -33.17
CA GLY A 2 3.05 34.64 -31.98
C GLY A 2 1.95 34.74 -30.93
N ARG A 3 1.40 33.60 -30.50
CA ARG A 3 0.59 33.58 -29.27
C ARG A 3 1.54 33.83 -28.10
N ALA A 4 1.31 34.93 -27.41
CA ALA A 4 1.93 35.22 -26.14
C ALA A 4 1.70 34.02 -25.21
N ARG A 5 2.78 33.38 -24.76
CA ARG A 5 2.76 32.51 -23.59
C ARG A 5 2.43 33.41 -22.41
N GLY A 6 1.12 33.55 -22.15
CA GLY A 6 0.63 34.08 -20.88
C GLY A 6 1.29 33.32 -19.75
N ARG A 7 1.71 34.07 -18.73
CA ARG A 7 2.17 33.61 -17.42
C ARG A 7 1.56 32.24 -17.10
N LEU A 8 2.39 31.21 -16.97
CA LEU A 8 1.93 29.88 -16.56
C LEU A 8 1.29 30.05 -15.18
N ASP A 9 -0.04 30.02 -15.12
CA ASP A 9 -0.74 29.93 -13.84
C ASP A 9 -0.21 28.68 -13.14
N ALA A 10 0.38 28.84 -11.96
CA ALA A 10 0.90 27.73 -11.19
C ALA A 10 -0.22 26.70 -10.96
N PHE A 11 0.12 25.41 -11.07
CA PHE A 11 -0.86 24.35 -10.86
C PHE A 11 -1.35 24.38 -9.41
N ASP A 12 -2.63 24.71 -9.24
CA ASP A 12 -3.32 24.60 -7.96
C ASP A 12 -3.95 23.21 -7.85
N PHE A 13 -3.32 22.37 -7.03
CA PHE A 13 -3.76 20.99 -6.85
C PHE A 13 -5.08 20.90 -6.08
N ALA A 14 -5.33 21.80 -5.12
CA ALA A 14 -6.59 21.82 -4.38
C ALA A 14 -7.75 22.16 -5.32
N ALA A 15 -7.56 23.15 -6.19
CA ALA A 15 -8.55 23.49 -7.21
C ALA A 15 -8.74 22.35 -8.22
N HIS A 16 -7.69 21.61 -8.56
CA HIS A 16 -7.80 20.43 -9.43
C HIS A 16 -8.63 19.31 -8.78
N LEU A 17 -8.37 18.96 -7.52
CA LEU A 17 -9.14 17.96 -6.77
C LEU A 17 -10.62 18.34 -6.65
N GLN A 18 -10.90 19.63 -6.43
CA GLN A 18 -12.27 20.12 -6.40
C GLN A 18 -12.97 19.94 -7.76
N ARG A 19 -12.33 20.32 -8.87
CA ARG A 19 -12.87 20.11 -10.23
C ARG A 19 -13.09 18.63 -10.54
N GLN A 20 -12.15 17.77 -10.12
CA GLN A 20 -12.25 16.33 -10.31
C GLN A 20 -13.45 15.74 -9.55
N ARG A 21 -13.62 16.10 -8.27
CA ARG A 21 -14.75 15.69 -7.45
C ARG A 21 -16.08 16.07 -8.09
N GLU A 22 -16.23 17.32 -8.51
CA GLU A 22 -17.46 17.82 -9.15
C GLU A 22 -17.80 17.05 -10.43
N PHE A 23 -16.78 16.78 -11.26
CA PHE A 23 -16.97 15.95 -12.45
C PHE A 23 -17.39 14.52 -12.08
N SER A 24 -16.70 13.90 -11.13
CA SER A 24 -16.95 12.51 -10.73
C SER A 24 -18.33 12.33 -10.11
N GLU A 25 -18.74 13.24 -9.22
CA GLU A 25 -20.06 13.22 -8.59
C GLU A 25 -21.17 13.40 -9.62
N ARG A 26 -21.00 14.30 -10.59
CA ARG A 26 -21.98 14.51 -11.66
C ARG A 26 -22.08 13.32 -12.62
N THR A 27 -20.95 12.73 -13.01
CA THR A 27 -20.90 11.68 -14.04
C THR A 27 -21.22 10.30 -13.48
N PHE A 28 -20.70 10.00 -12.29
CA PHE A 28 -20.77 8.68 -11.68
C PHE A 28 -21.64 8.68 -10.41
N GLY A 29 -22.29 9.78 -10.07
CA GLY A 29 -23.17 9.86 -8.91
C GLY A 29 -22.44 9.89 -7.55
N PRO A 30 -23.22 10.14 -6.48
CA PRO A 30 -22.69 10.38 -5.14
C PRO A 30 -22.30 9.09 -4.41
N GLY A 31 -21.74 9.25 -3.20
CA GLY A 31 -21.44 8.16 -2.28
C GLY A 31 -20.06 7.53 -2.48
N SER A 32 -19.74 6.56 -1.63
CA SER A 32 -18.37 6.04 -1.52
C SER A 32 -17.89 5.30 -2.78
N ARG A 33 -18.78 4.54 -3.44
CA ARG A 33 -18.49 3.71 -4.63
C ARG A 33 -17.16 2.92 -4.58
N ALA A 34 -16.63 2.64 -3.39
CA ALA A 34 -15.27 2.17 -3.19
C ALA A 34 -14.99 0.85 -3.91
N LYS A 35 -15.97 -0.08 -3.89
CA LYS A 35 -15.88 -1.35 -4.63
C LYS A 35 -15.72 -1.13 -6.15
N GLY A 36 -16.41 -0.15 -6.71
CA GLY A 36 -16.33 0.18 -8.14
C GLY A 36 -15.01 0.85 -8.51
N VAL A 37 -14.53 1.78 -7.68
CA VAL A 37 -13.21 2.41 -7.87
C VAL A 37 -12.09 1.36 -7.80
N VAL A 38 -12.13 0.48 -6.80
CA VAL A 38 -11.13 -0.59 -6.65
C VAL A 38 -11.20 -1.60 -7.79
N ASP A 39 -12.40 -1.95 -8.28
CA ASP A 39 -12.53 -2.77 -9.50
C ASP A 39 -11.88 -2.12 -10.72
N HIS A 40 -12.06 -0.80 -10.88
CA HIS A 40 -11.47 -0.04 -11.99
C HIS A 40 -9.95 0.01 -11.88
N ILE A 41 -9.39 0.32 -10.70
CA ILE A 41 -7.94 0.31 -10.49
C ILE A 41 -7.32 -1.03 -10.88
N ARG A 42 -7.99 -2.16 -10.58
CA ARG A 42 -7.49 -3.48 -11.01
C ARG A 42 -7.50 -3.70 -12.53
N LYS A 43 -8.35 -2.98 -13.27
CA LYS A 43 -8.34 -3.01 -14.75
C LYS A 43 -7.16 -2.19 -15.27
N GLU A 44 -7.00 -0.96 -14.79
CA GLU A 44 -5.88 -0.09 -15.17
C GLU A 44 -4.51 -0.71 -14.87
N LEU A 45 -4.37 -1.45 -13.77
CA LEU A 45 -3.13 -2.16 -13.48
C LEU A 45 -2.78 -3.21 -14.55
N LYS A 46 -3.77 -3.83 -15.20
CA LYS A 46 -3.53 -4.75 -16.33
C LYS A 46 -3.11 -4.00 -17.59
N GLU A 47 -3.61 -2.79 -17.79
CA GLU A 47 -3.23 -1.92 -18.91
C GLU A 47 -1.79 -1.43 -18.74
N ILE A 48 -1.39 -1.06 -17.52
CA ILE A 48 0.02 -0.80 -17.15
C ILE A 48 0.89 -2.04 -17.38
N GLU A 49 0.45 -3.23 -16.98
CA GLU A 49 1.21 -4.48 -17.23
C GLU A 49 1.44 -4.71 -18.73
N ALA A 50 0.46 -4.37 -19.58
CA ALA A 50 0.57 -4.48 -21.03
C ALA A 50 1.45 -3.40 -21.64
N SER A 51 1.42 -2.17 -21.10
CA SER A 51 2.11 -0.99 -21.67
C SER A 51 2.75 -0.12 -20.57
N PRO A 52 3.77 -0.61 -19.83
CA PRO A 52 4.28 0.09 -18.64
C PRO A 52 5.00 1.41 -18.95
N GLY A 53 5.37 1.65 -20.21
CA GLY A 53 5.96 2.90 -20.68
C GLY A 53 4.94 3.97 -21.09
N ASP A 54 3.64 3.64 -21.10
CA ASP A 54 2.60 4.62 -21.39
C ASP A 54 2.23 5.40 -20.12
N LEU A 55 2.46 6.71 -20.15
CA LEU A 55 2.18 7.58 -19.02
C LEU A 55 0.69 7.69 -18.73
N SER A 56 -0.20 7.58 -19.73
CA SER A 56 -1.64 7.74 -19.47
C SER A 56 -2.16 6.67 -18.52
N GLU A 57 -1.71 5.42 -18.68
CA GLU A 57 -2.12 4.28 -17.85
C GLU A 57 -1.78 4.51 -16.36
N TRP A 58 -0.61 5.08 -16.09
CA TRP A 58 -0.24 5.49 -14.74
C TRP A 58 -1.12 6.62 -14.21
N ILE A 59 -1.47 7.59 -15.06
CA ILE A 59 -2.34 8.70 -14.70
C ILE A 59 -3.78 8.24 -14.43
N ASP A 60 -4.27 7.22 -15.13
CA ASP A 60 -5.60 6.66 -14.88
C ASP A 60 -5.69 6.08 -13.45
N VAL A 61 -4.66 5.36 -13.00
CA VAL A 61 -4.56 4.92 -11.60
C VAL A 61 -4.52 6.10 -10.62
N VAL A 62 -3.77 7.16 -10.92
CA VAL A 62 -3.71 8.38 -10.08
C VAL A 62 -5.09 9.03 -9.98
N ILE A 63 -5.79 9.22 -11.09
CA ILE A 63 -7.12 9.81 -11.13
C ILE A 63 -8.10 8.95 -10.31
N LEU A 64 -8.08 7.63 -10.47
CA LEU A 64 -8.95 6.73 -9.71
C LEU A 64 -8.62 6.69 -8.22
N ALA A 65 -7.34 6.75 -7.84
CA ALA A 65 -6.93 6.82 -6.44
C ALA A 65 -7.42 8.11 -5.77
N LEU A 66 -7.31 9.25 -6.46
CA LEU A 66 -7.84 10.53 -5.98
C LEU A 66 -9.37 10.53 -5.93
N ASP A 67 -10.04 9.85 -6.88
CA ASP A 67 -11.48 9.63 -6.84
C ASP A 67 -11.90 8.86 -5.58
N GLY A 68 -11.21 7.75 -5.30
CA GLY A 68 -11.42 6.98 -4.07
C GLY A 68 -11.16 7.80 -2.81
N ALA A 69 -10.14 8.66 -2.82
CA ALA A 69 -9.78 9.49 -1.68
C ALA A 69 -10.89 10.49 -1.31
N TRP A 70 -11.43 11.26 -2.26
CA TRP A 70 -12.53 12.19 -1.90
C TRP A 70 -13.83 11.44 -1.57
N ARG A 71 -14.09 10.29 -2.21
CA ARG A 71 -15.26 9.45 -1.93
C ARG A 71 -15.24 8.82 -0.54
N SER A 72 -14.09 8.81 0.15
CA SER A 72 -14.01 8.48 1.57
C SER A 72 -14.64 9.54 2.49
N GLY A 73 -14.98 10.72 1.94
CA GLY A 73 -15.45 11.89 2.67
C GLY A 73 -14.36 12.94 2.90
N ALA A 74 -13.12 12.70 2.44
CA ALA A 74 -12.02 13.63 2.58
C ALA A 74 -12.20 14.89 1.69
N THR A 75 -11.85 16.04 2.25
CA THR A 75 -11.74 17.31 1.51
C THR A 75 -10.45 17.37 0.70
N PRO A 76 -10.36 18.24 -0.33
CA PRO A 76 -9.11 18.46 -1.06
C PRO A 76 -7.89 18.74 -0.15
N ALA A 77 -8.06 19.59 0.88
CA ALA A 77 -7.01 19.89 1.83
C ALA A 77 -6.55 18.64 2.60
N GLN A 78 -7.48 17.83 3.12
CA GLN A 78 -7.15 16.58 3.81
C GLN A 78 -6.43 15.58 2.91
N ILE A 79 -6.79 15.50 1.62
CA ILE A 79 -6.11 14.63 0.65
C ILE A 79 -4.67 15.10 0.44
N ILE A 80 -4.45 16.40 0.28
CA ILE A 80 -3.11 16.99 0.12
C ILE A 80 -2.27 16.75 1.38
N ASP A 81 -2.81 17.04 2.55
CA ASP A 81 -2.12 16.82 3.84
C ASP A 81 -1.77 15.34 4.03
N ALA A 82 -2.68 14.42 3.71
CA ALA A 82 -2.45 12.99 3.80
C ALA A 82 -1.37 12.52 2.81
N LEU A 83 -1.37 13.05 1.58
CA LEU A 83 -0.36 12.74 0.56
C LEU A 83 1.03 13.19 1.03
N VAL A 84 1.15 14.44 1.50
CA VAL A 84 2.42 15.00 2.01
C VAL A 84 2.89 14.23 3.23
N ALA A 85 2.03 14.02 4.23
CA ALA A 85 2.39 13.29 5.44
C ALA A 85 2.80 11.84 5.15
N LYS A 86 2.15 11.17 4.19
CA LYS A 86 2.52 9.82 3.78
C LYS A 86 3.88 9.79 3.10
N GLN A 87 4.17 10.76 2.22
CA GLN A 87 5.46 10.89 1.57
C GLN A 87 6.58 11.14 2.59
N THR A 88 6.41 12.10 3.50
CA THR A 88 7.37 12.37 4.58
C THR A 88 7.62 11.13 5.45
N ARG A 89 6.57 10.36 5.78
CA ARG A 89 6.73 9.10 6.51
C ARG A 89 7.51 8.06 5.72
N ASN A 90 7.28 7.96 4.41
CA ASN A 90 8.01 7.02 3.56
C ASN A 90 9.50 7.38 3.45
N GLU A 91 9.82 8.68 3.37
CA GLU A 91 11.21 9.19 3.33
C GLU A 91 11.96 8.95 4.65
N ALA A 92 11.25 8.94 5.79
CA ALA A 92 11.84 8.70 7.10
C ALA A 92 12.06 7.22 7.45
N ARG A 93 11.64 6.29 6.60
CA ARG A 93 11.81 4.85 6.83
C ARG A 93 13.21 4.36 6.45
N THR A 94 13.60 3.24 7.05
CA THR A 94 14.77 2.48 6.61
C THR A 94 14.37 1.60 5.42
N TRP A 95 15.11 1.71 4.32
CA TRP A 95 14.90 0.93 3.11
C TRP A 95 16.15 0.09 2.81
N PRO A 96 16.01 -1.13 2.26
CA PRO A 96 17.16 -1.88 1.76
C PRO A 96 17.77 -1.20 0.54
N ASP A 97 19.03 -1.51 0.21
CA ASP A 97 19.62 -1.08 -1.07
C ASP A 97 18.80 -1.69 -2.20
N TRP A 98 18.26 -0.85 -3.08
CA TRP A 98 17.45 -1.29 -4.20
C TRP A 98 18.22 -2.25 -5.13
N ARG A 99 19.55 -2.19 -5.15
CA ARG A 99 20.40 -3.10 -5.94
C ARG A 99 20.40 -4.54 -5.42
N SER A 100 20.02 -4.77 -4.17
CA SER A 100 19.92 -6.12 -3.60
C SER A 100 18.53 -6.75 -3.77
N VAL A 101 17.57 -6.04 -4.35
CA VAL A 101 16.21 -6.54 -4.59
C VAL A 101 16.03 -6.81 -6.08
N PRO A 102 15.42 -7.95 -6.49
CA PRO A 102 15.13 -8.21 -7.90
C PRO A 102 14.28 -7.11 -8.53
N LEU A 103 14.58 -6.75 -9.79
CA LEU A 103 13.92 -5.64 -10.50
C LEU A 103 12.39 -5.83 -10.67
N ASP A 104 11.92 -7.07 -10.63
CA ASP A 104 10.52 -7.47 -10.78
C ASP A 104 9.79 -7.64 -9.43
N LYS A 105 10.44 -7.29 -8.32
CA LYS A 105 9.87 -7.42 -6.97
C LYS A 105 9.71 -6.07 -6.30
N ALA A 106 8.68 -5.98 -5.46
CA ALA A 106 8.46 -4.82 -4.62
C ALA A 106 9.62 -4.69 -3.61
N ILE A 107 10.07 -3.45 -3.41
CA ILE A 107 10.96 -3.10 -2.31
C ILE A 107 10.09 -2.66 -1.14
N GLU A 108 10.26 -3.29 0.02
CA GLU A 108 9.59 -2.90 1.25
C GLU A 108 10.57 -2.26 2.23
N HIS A 109 10.05 -1.40 3.11
CA HIS A 109 10.81 -0.83 4.22
C HIS A 109 11.04 -1.88 5.30
N ASP A 110 12.11 -1.71 6.08
CA ASP A 110 12.34 -2.54 7.26
C ASP A 110 11.24 -2.27 8.30
N ARG A 111 10.60 -3.36 8.75
CA ARG A 111 9.53 -3.34 9.75
C ARG A 111 10.00 -3.81 11.13
N ALA A 112 11.31 -4.06 11.30
CA ALA A 112 11.87 -4.52 12.57
C ALA A 112 11.51 -3.59 13.74
N GLU A 113 11.50 -2.27 13.51
CA GLU A 113 11.24 -1.26 14.53
C GLU A 113 9.79 -0.76 14.61
N ASP A 114 8.87 -1.28 13.77
CA ASP A 114 7.46 -0.88 13.86
C ASP A 114 6.91 -1.19 15.27
N PRO A 115 5.92 -0.45 15.82
CA PRO A 115 5.27 -0.84 17.07
C PRO A 115 4.60 -2.23 16.95
N ILE A 116 4.82 -3.11 17.91
CA ILE A 116 4.08 -4.38 18.01
C ILE A 116 2.66 -4.02 18.41
N ASP A 117 1.71 -4.33 17.54
CA ASP A 117 0.28 -4.06 17.68
C ASP A 117 -0.56 -5.34 17.49
N ASP A 118 -1.88 -5.19 17.56
CA ASP A 118 -2.86 -6.28 17.39
C ASP A 118 -2.90 -6.88 15.97
N GLU A 119 -2.11 -6.39 15.02
CA GLU A 119 -1.94 -6.99 13.69
C GLU A 119 -0.53 -7.56 13.50
N THR A 120 0.30 -7.53 14.55
CA THR A 120 1.67 -8.02 14.50
C THR A 120 1.73 -9.50 14.84
N TYR A 121 2.20 -10.28 13.87
CA TYR A 121 2.42 -11.71 14.02
C TYR A 121 3.91 -12.04 13.86
N PHE A 122 4.36 -13.09 14.54
CA PHE A 122 5.69 -13.65 14.40
C PHE A 122 5.55 -15.06 13.83
N VAL A 123 6.27 -15.34 12.75
CA VAL A 123 6.20 -16.62 12.04
C VAL A 123 7.55 -17.30 11.96
N HIS A 124 7.56 -18.62 12.02
CA HIS A 124 8.79 -19.43 11.98
C HIS A 124 8.54 -20.78 11.32
N ARG A 125 9.55 -21.29 10.59
CA ARG A 125 9.52 -22.62 10.00
C ARG A 125 10.56 -23.50 10.70
N ASN A 126 10.12 -24.57 11.34
CA ASN A 126 11.03 -25.49 12.02
C ASN A 126 11.82 -26.36 11.00
N ALA A 127 12.80 -27.12 11.50
CA ALA A 127 13.59 -28.04 10.67
C ALA A 127 12.74 -29.12 9.96
N GLY A 128 11.57 -29.45 10.50
CA GLY A 128 10.58 -30.35 9.87
C GLY A 128 9.69 -29.69 8.83
N ARG A 129 9.98 -28.45 8.43
CA ARG A 129 9.21 -27.61 7.49
C ARG A 129 7.80 -27.24 7.94
N LYS A 130 7.47 -27.43 9.22
CA LYS A 130 6.20 -26.97 9.78
C LYS A 130 6.29 -25.48 10.09
N VAL A 131 5.29 -24.73 9.66
CA VAL A 131 5.14 -23.29 9.93
C VAL A 131 4.36 -23.07 11.22
N PHE A 132 4.80 -22.08 11.99
CA PHE A 132 4.20 -21.63 13.23
C PHE A 132 3.94 -20.13 13.13
N ALA A 133 2.83 -19.67 13.71
CA ALA A 133 2.47 -18.26 13.80
C ALA A 133 2.04 -17.92 15.23
N LYS A 134 2.50 -16.77 15.72
CA LYS A 134 2.16 -16.22 17.04
C LYS A 134 1.63 -14.80 16.90
N HIS A 135 0.61 -14.48 17.67
CA HIS A 135 0.05 -13.14 17.82
C HIS A 135 0.37 -12.59 19.22
N GLY A 136 0.91 -11.37 19.31
CA GLY A 136 1.16 -10.70 20.60
C GLY A 136 2.09 -11.44 21.58
N GLU A 137 1.97 -11.13 22.88
CA GLU A 137 2.88 -11.62 23.94
C GLU A 137 2.52 -13.02 24.48
N VAL A 138 1.27 -13.46 24.41
CA VAL A 138 0.82 -14.72 25.03
C VAL A 138 1.07 -15.92 24.09
N PHE A 139 1.74 -16.95 24.60
CA PHE A 139 1.99 -18.20 23.86
C PHE A 139 1.34 -19.38 24.58
N VAL A 140 0.55 -20.17 23.86
CA VAL A 140 0.15 -21.52 24.26
C VAL A 140 0.97 -22.47 23.38
N ASP A 141 1.60 -23.46 24.01
CA ASP A 141 2.47 -24.45 23.36
C ASP A 141 1.90 -24.97 22.04
N GLN A 142 2.60 -24.71 20.92
CA GLN A 142 2.27 -25.27 19.62
C GLN A 142 3.19 -26.47 19.34
N GLY A 143 2.68 -27.66 19.64
CA GLY A 143 3.40 -28.92 19.50
C GLY A 143 4.17 -29.06 18.17
N GLY A 144 5.42 -29.50 18.28
CA GLY A 144 6.36 -29.69 17.16
C GLY A 144 7.45 -28.61 17.04
N LEU A 145 7.40 -27.55 17.84
CA LEU A 145 8.53 -26.64 18.02
C LEU A 145 9.61 -27.32 18.88
N THR A 146 10.83 -27.44 18.36
CA THR A 146 11.98 -28.02 19.07
C THR A 146 12.84 -26.98 19.78
N ARG A 147 12.51 -25.68 19.63
CA ARG A 147 13.17 -24.55 20.29
C ARG A 147 12.11 -23.57 20.78
N GLY A 148 12.38 -22.92 21.91
CA GLY A 148 11.57 -21.81 22.42
C GLY A 148 11.59 -20.61 21.48
N TRP A 149 10.72 -19.63 21.72
CA TRP A 149 10.72 -18.38 20.96
C TRP A 149 12.09 -17.68 21.06
N GLY A 150 12.50 -16.96 20.01
CA GLY A 150 13.79 -16.26 19.99
C GLY A 150 14.31 -15.96 18.59
N ASN A 151 15.63 -15.88 18.46
CA ASN A 151 16.30 -15.57 17.19
C ASN A 151 15.85 -16.52 16.06
N GLY A 152 15.41 -15.95 14.94
CA GLY A 152 14.96 -16.69 13.74
C GLY A 152 13.46 -16.70 13.47
N TRP A 153 12.66 -15.92 14.21
CA TRP A 153 11.25 -15.66 13.89
C TRP A 153 11.14 -14.39 13.03
N THR A 154 10.37 -14.46 11.95
CA THR A 154 10.10 -13.33 11.05
C THR A 154 8.86 -12.61 11.50
N ARG A 155 8.96 -11.29 11.68
CA ARG A 155 7.82 -10.44 12.00
C ARG A 155 7.03 -10.10 10.74
N ILE A 156 5.72 -10.25 10.78
CA ILE A 156 4.80 -9.93 9.69
C ILE A 156 3.57 -9.16 10.19
N LYS A 157 2.81 -8.57 9.27
CA LYS A 157 1.48 -8.03 9.53
C LYS A 157 0.44 -9.00 8.99
N ALA A 158 -0.57 -9.34 9.78
CA ALA A 158 -1.69 -10.17 9.35
C ALA A 158 -2.96 -9.78 10.13
N THR A 159 -4.11 -10.18 9.59
CA THR A 159 -5.42 -9.88 10.18
C THR A 159 -6.01 -11.04 10.97
N SER A 160 -5.38 -12.22 10.91
CA SER A 160 -5.70 -13.41 11.70
C SER A 160 -4.51 -14.37 11.73
N ILE A 161 -4.58 -15.41 12.58
CA ILE A 161 -3.56 -16.49 12.62
C ILE A 161 -3.52 -17.24 11.29
N GLU A 162 -4.68 -17.50 10.67
CA GLU A 162 -4.76 -18.19 9.37
C GLU A 162 -4.12 -17.36 8.26
N HIS A 163 -4.36 -16.04 8.25
CA HIS A 163 -3.71 -15.12 7.31
C HIS A 163 -2.20 -15.07 7.57
N ALA A 164 -1.76 -15.06 8.83
CA ALA A 164 -0.35 -15.08 9.19
C ALA A 164 0.35 -16.37 8.69
N LEU A 165 -0.31 -17.53 8.80
CA LEU A 165 0.21 -18.80 8.29
C LEU A 165 0.31 -18.81 6.76
N GLN A 166 -0.63 -18.19 6.04
CA GLN A 166 -0.56 -18.05 4.59
C GLN A 166 0.62 -17.19 4.15
N ILE A 167 0.79 -15.99 4.75
CA ILE A 167 1.94 -15.12 4.47
C ILE A 167 3.26 -15.85 4.79
N ALA A 168 3.30 -16.59 5.90
CA ALA A 168 4.48 -17.33 6.33
C ALA A 168 4.96 -18.39 5.32
N GLU A 169 4.07 -18.98 4.53
CA GLU A 169 4.45 -19.89 3.45
C GLU A 169 5.22 -19.17 2.33
N GLU A 170 5.00 -17.87 2.15
CA GLU A 170 5.62 -17.06 1.10
C GLU A 170 6.92 -16.41 1.56
N VAL A 171 6.98 -15.96 2.82
CA VAL A 171 8.10 -15.12 3.32
C VAL A 171 9.19 -15.90 4.06
N LEU A 172 8.92 -17.15 4.47
CA LEU A 172 9.90 -17.99 5.15
C LEU A 172 10.65 -18.88 4.16
N PRO A 173 11.97 -19.08 4.33
CA PRO A 173 12.77 -20.00 3.52
C PRO A 173 12.42 -21.47 3.72
#